data_AF-A0A2H0AZI3-F1
#
_entry.id   AF-A0A2H0AZI3-F1
#
_cell.length_a   1.000
_cell.length_b   1.000
_cell.length_c   1.000
_cell.angle_alpha   90.00
_cell.angle_beta   90.00
_cell.angle_gamma   90.00
#
_symmetry.space_group_name_H-M   'P 1'
#
loop_
_entity.id
_entity.type
_entity.pdbx_description
1 polymer ?
#
loop_
_entity_poly.entity_id
_entity_poly.type
_entity_poly.pdbx_seq_one_letter_code
_entity_poly.pdbx_strand_id
1 'polypeptide(L)' 'MGKNFFRVNNRIRAAKMLLIDEDGTSLGVQPLFSALAKSRERGLDLVEISPNNNPPVCKIMDFG' A
#
# COMPACT_ATOMS: atom_id res chain seq x y z
N MET A 1 5.50 -21.94 7.73
CA MET A 1 6.61 -20.98 7.81
C MET A 1 6.36 -19.89 6.76
N GLY A 2 6.09 -18.62 7.02
CA GLY A 2 5.39 -17.97 8.12
C GLY A 2 4.33 -17.05 7.47
N LYS A 3 3.21 -16.79 8.17
CA LYS A 3 2.22 -15.82 7.70
C LYS A 3 2.92 -14.47 7.60
N ASN A 4 3.27 -14.01 6.40
CA ASN A 4 3.68 -12.64 6.19
C ASN A 4 2.47 -11.78 6.52
N PHE A 5 2.43 -11.23 7.72
CA PHE A 5 1.39 -10.29 8.13
C PHE A 5 1.66 -8.98 7.38
N PHE A 6 1.04 -8.84 6.21
CA PHE A 6 1.04 -7.58 5.48
C PHE A 6 0.50 -6.48 6.40
N ARG A 7 1.14 -5.31 6.39
CA ARG A 7 0.57 -4.12 7.03
C ARG A 7 -0.46 -3.53 6.09
N VAL A 8 -1.64 -3.22 6.61
CA VAL A 8 -2.77 -2.78 5.81
C VAL A 8 -3.34 -1.49 6.39
N ASN A 9 -3.74 -0.58 5.52
CA ASN A 9 -4.36 0.70 5.85
C ASN A 9 -3.57 1.45 6.95
N ASN A 10 -4.24 1.75 8.06
CA ASN A 10 -3.68 2.49 9.20
C ASN A 10 -2.55 1.75 9.94
N ARG A 11 -2.27 0.49 9.60
CA ARG A 11 -1.14 -0.27 10.19
C ARG A 11 0.18 0.02 9.47
N ILE A 12 0.14 0.64 8.28
CA ILE A 12 1.33 1.04 7.53
C ILE A 12 2.00 2.21 8.24
N ARG A 13 3.31 2.10 8.47
CA ARG A 13 4.10 3.11 9.21
C ARG A 13 4.98 3.98 8.33
N ALA A 14 5.11 3.63 7.06
CA ALA A 14 5.94 4.37 6.12
C ALA A 14 5.32 5.73 5.80
N ALA A 15 6.09 6.80 5.91
CA ALA A 15 5.62 8.14 5.54
C ALA A 15 5.41 8.29 4.03
N LYS A 16 6.21 7.57 3.23
CA LYS A 16 6.17 7.52 1.77
C LYS A 16 6.38 6.09 1.28
N MET A 17 5.74 5.73 0.17
CA MET A 17 5.79 4.40 -0.45
C MET A 17 5.74 4.52 -1.97
N LEU A 18 6.31 3.55 -2.67
CA LEU A 18 5.99 3.34 -4.08
C LEU A 18 4.59 2.74 -4.15
N LEU A 19 3.64 3.49 -4.72
CA LEU A 19 2.24 3.09 -4.81
C LEU A 19 1.95 2.39 -6.13
N ILE A 20 1.36 1.20 -6.04
CA ILE A 20 0.83 0.43 -7.16
C ILE A 20 -0.70 0.44 -7.07
N ASP A 21 -1.37 0.74 -8.18
CA ASP A 21 -2.83 0.72 -8.25
C ASP A 21 -3.38 -0.71 -8.38
N GLU A 22 -4.70 -0.86 -8.33
CA GLU A 22 -5.41 -2.14 -8.48
C GLU A 22 -5.08 -2.85 -9.80
N ASP A 23 -4.96 -2.09 -10.89
CA ASP A 23 -4.58 -2.56 -12.22
C ASP A 23 -3.10 -2.96 -12.36
N GLY A 24 -2.30 -2.80 -11.30
CA GLY A 24 -0.85 -3.04 -11.33
C GLY A 24 -0.02 -1.86 -11.88
N THR A 25 -0.66 -0.73 -12.18
CA THR A 25 0.03 0.49 -12.63
C THR A 25 0.80 1.13 -11.48
N SER A 26 2.06 1.50 -11.72
CA SER A 26 2.87 2.24 -10.76
C SER A 26 2.53 3.73 -10.77
N LEU A 27 2.01 4.25 -9.66
CA LEU A 27 1.67 5.67 -9.47
C LEU A 27 2.84 6.49 -8.89
N GLY A 28 4.02 5.87 -8.78
CA GLY A 28 5.23 6.48 -8.25
C GLY A 28 5.24 6.59 -6.73
N VAL A 29 6.17 7.40 -6.21
CA VAL A 29 6.32 7.59 -4.76
C VAL A 29 5.22 8.54 -4.26
N GLN A 30 4.38 8.04 -3.36
CA GLN A 30 3.26 8.76 -2.77
C GLN A 30 3.36 8.80 -1.24
N PRO A 31 2.88 9.87 -0.59
CA PRO A 31 2.75 9.92 0.86
C PRO A 31 1.61 9.00 1.34
N LEU A 32 1.70 8.52 2.58
CA LEU A 32 0.70 7.61 3.16
C LEU A 32 -0.73 8.14 3.06
N PHE A 33 -0.95 9.42 3.36
CA PHE A 33 -2.31 10.01 3.33
C PHE A 33 -2.92 9.96 1.92
N SER A 34 -2.13 10.22 0.87
CA SER A 34 -2.59 10.20 -0.53
C SER A 34 -2.93 8.78 -0.96
N ALA A 35 -2.08 7.81 -0.57
CA ALA A 35 -2.33 6.40 -0.85
C ALA A 35 -3.60 5.88 -0.15
N LEU A 36 -3.80 6.24 1.13
CA LEU A 36 -5.01 5.89 1.89
C LEU A 36 -6.28 6.55 1.32
N ALA A 37 -6.18 7.80 0.88
CA ALA A 37 -7.30 8.48 0.23
C ALA A 37 -7.71 7.75 -1.05
N LYS A 38 -6.75 7.44 -1.92
CA LYS A 38 -6.97 6.71 -3.18
C LYS A 38 -7.57 5.33 -2.97
N SER A 39 -7.08 4.56 -1.99
CA SER A 39 -7.64 3.24 -1.69
C SER A 39 -9.09 3.36 -1.21
N ARG A 40 -9.37 4.34 -0.34
CA ARG A 40 -10.72 4.61 0.17
C ARG A 40 -11.69 5.09 -0.91
N GLU A 41 -11.26 5.95 -1.82
CA GLU A 41 -12.08 6.42 -2.95
C GLU A 41 -12.53 5.27 -3.86
N ARG A 42 -11.72 4.21 -3.94
CA ARG A 42 -12.00 3.00 -4.72
C ARG A 42 -12.72 1.91 -3.93
N GLY A 43 -12.88 2.07 -2.62
CA GLY A 43 -13.43 1.05 -1.74
C GLY A 43 -12.51 -0.17 -1.56
N LEU A 44 -11.20 0.02 -1.68
CA LEU A 44 -10.17 -1.02 -1.58
C LEU A 44 -9.23 -0.77 -0.40
N ASP A 45 -8.37 -1.74 -0.11
CA ASP A 45 -7.34 -1.65 0.93
C ASP A 45 -5.99 -1.20 0.37
N LEU A 46 -5.23 -0.50 1.21
CA LEU A 46 -3.82 -0.23 0.95
C LEU A 46 -2.97 -1.28 1.67
N VAL A 47 -2.22 -2.07 0.92
CA VAL A 47 -1.45 -3.21 1.44
C VAL A 47 0.04 -3.03 1.20
N GLU A 48 0.86 -3.05 2.26
CA GLU A 48 2.32 -3.00 2.19
C GLU A 48 2.90 -4.36 1.80
N ILE A 49 3.10 -4.60 0.49
CA ILE A 49 3.54 -5.88 -0.06
C ILE A 49 5.05 -6.12 0.04
N SER A 50 5.86 -5.04 0.02
CA SER A 50 7.32 -5.12 0.12
C SER A 50 7.84 -4.12 1.15
N PRO A 51 7.83 -4.48 2.45
CA PRO A 51 8.29 -3.61 3.53
C PRO A 51 9.79 -3.32 3.52
N ASN A 52 10.58 -4.17 2.85
CA ASN A 52 12.05 -4.09 2.86
C ASN A 52 12.63 -3.10 1.83
N ASN A 53 11.81 -2.54 0.94
CA ASN A 53 12.25 -1.55 -0.04
C ASN A 53 12.37 -0.16 0.60
N ASN A 54 13.22 0.70 0.04
CA ASN A 54 13.31 2.11 0.44
C ASN A 54 13.09 3.02 -0.79
N PRO A 55 11.88 3.56 -1.01
CA PRO A 55 10.70 3.45 -0.15
C PRO A 55 9.99 2.08 -0.26
N PRO A 56 9.20 1.67 0.76
CA PRO A 56 8.46 0.41 0.72
C PRO A 56 7.42 0.41 -0.41
N VAL A 57 7.05 -0.77 -0.90
CA VAL A 57 6.05 -0.91 -1.96
C VAL A 57 4.69 -1.22 -1.34
N CYS A 58 3.70 -0.39 -1.67
CA CYS A 58 2.31 -0.60 -1.28
C CYS A 58 1.44 -0.76 -2.53
N LYS A 59 0.46 -1.66 -2.48
CA LYS A 59 -0.50 -1.90 -3.55
C LYS A 59 -1.92 -1.62 -3.05
N ILE A 60 -2.73 -0.97 -3.88
CA ILE A 60 -4.18 -0.87 -3.69
C ILE A 60 -4.78 -2.17 -4.20
N MET A 61 -5.46 -2.92 -3.33
CA MET A 61 -6.11 -4.18 -3.68
C MET A 61 -7.15 -4.56 -2.63
N ASP A 62 -8.05 -5.46 -2.97
CA ASP A 62 -8.95 -6.08 -1.99
C ASP A 62 -8.14 -7.00 -1.07
N PHE A 63 -8.13 -6.72 0.24
CA PHE A 63 -7.37 -7.50 1.22
C PHE A 63 -8.27 -8.29 2.19
N GLY A 64 -9.45 -7.76 2.53
CA GLY A 64 -10.45 -8.46 3.35
C GLY A 64 -10.12 -8.54 4.84
#